data_AF-A0A6J7N5X7-F1
#
_entry.id   AF-A0A6J7N5X7-F1
#
_cell.length_a   1.000
_cell.length_b   1.000
_cell.length_c   1.000
_cell.angle_alpha   90.00
_cell.angle_beta   90.00
_cell.angle_gamma   90.00
#
_symmetry.space_group_name_H-M   'P 1'
#
loop_
_entity.id
_entity.type
_entity.pdbx_description
1 polymer ?
#
loop_
_entity_poly.entity_id
_entity_poly.type
_entity_poly.pdbx_seq_one_letter_code
_entity_poly.pdbx_strand_id
1 'polypeptide(L)'
;MYLPRTGHPGSDLAVEQWMFEGAALPDRLADVLRGEEQASEPGIGQTLLRDHTGSVVALVDAVRATGNLALLALHQRDPDAMGLHITLFGVEVVRPEQLVREYGLVESDLEGHRAYAQAENAMLGYLVGGTEEVFTQCSQNLFVKELVSESAESAEALPETATEAPVSLEQLLAAQFESLQVTVDTSGLPGASPRNGQIGGAALVGIRRGRKYVLIPYHPGNAIHGHAAKLWTNRRSALVVSDDHTYRRRATISGVSRVASHAWVTKRFPAASRAVTHPDGGAEATVGIPVYWFVTRVDEVIWERGLLPQYRLSEGRAVCTINAGGQGRHTKQPKYFDAGTVDPYDLAQQHHREASGRPTDPSGIERSEWLVTSASALAAREEHLRTTV
;
A
#
# COMPACT_ATOMS: atom_id res chain seq x y z
N MET A 1 -7.20 13.64 -0.14
CA MET A 1 -8.26 12.74 0.38
C MET A 1 -9.59 13.45 0.30
N TYR A 2 -10.66 12.69 0.04
CA TYR A 2 -12.02 13.21 -0.10
C TYR A 2 -12.92 12.49 0.90
N LEU A 3 -13.61 13.24 1.76
CA LEU A 3 -14.60 12.69 2.69
C LEU A 3 -15.98 13.24 2.30
N PRO A 4 -16.98 12.39 1.98
CA PRO A 4 -18.30 12.86 1.60
C PRO A 4 -18.92 13.76 2.67
N ARG A 5 -19.49 14.90 2.25
CA ARG A 5 -20.35 15.71 3.12
C ARG A 5 -21.67 14.99 3.30
N THR A 6 -22.27 15.19 4.46
CA THR A 6 -23.50 14.49 4.83
C THR A 6 -24.76 15.32 4.63
N GLY A 7 -24.61 16.59 4.26
CA GLY A 7 -25.73 17.50 4.04
C GLY A 7 -26.36 18.02 5.34
N HIS A 8 -25.81 17.65 6.51
CA HIS A 8 -26.26 18.11 7.81
C HIS A 8 -25.22 19.08 8.42
N PRO A 9 -25.52 20.40 8.52
CA PRO A 9 -24.52 21.40 8.89
C PRO A 9 -23.77 21.14 10.19
N GLY A 10 -24.47 20.77 11.27
CA GLY A 10 -23.82 20.49 12.56
C GLY A 10 -22.94 19.25 12.53
N SER A 11 -23.28 18.30 11.67
CA SER A 11 -22.55 17.05 11.53
C SER A 11 -21.30 17.23 10.67
N ASP A 12 -21.43 18.01 9.60
CA ASP A 12 -20.30 18.37 8.73
C ASP A 12 -19.29 19.25 9.47
N LEU A 13 -19.75 20.17 10.32
CA LEU A 13 -18.87 20.94 11.20
C LEU A 13 -18.06 20.04 12.14
N ALA A 14 -18.69 19.06 12.79
CA ALA A 14 -17.99 18.13 13.68
C ALA A 14 -16.93 17.30 12.94
N VAL A 15 -17.18 16.94 11.68
CA VAL A 15 -16.20 16.23 10.85
C VAL A 15 -15.06 17.15 10.44
N GLU A 16 -15.31 18.40 10.09
CA GLU A 16 -14.25 19.38 9.79
C GLU A 16 -13.37 19.64 11.01
N GLN A 17 -13.97 19.81 12.19
CA GLN A 17 -13.24 19.99 13.45
C GLN A 17 -12.38 18.76 13.81
N TRP A 18 -12.92 17.56 13.62
CA TRP A 18 -12.14 16.34 13.80
C TRP A 18 -11.01 16.25 12.78
N MET A 19 -11.29 16.51 11.52
CA MET A 19 -10.33 16.34 10.44
C MET A 19 -9.17 17.33 10.55
N PHE A 20 -9.43 18.59 10.88
CA PHE A 20 -8.43 19.66 10.77
C PHE A 20 -8.07 20.37 12.08
N GLU A 21 -8.82 20.17 13.16
CA GLU A 21 -8.69 21.01 14.38
C GLU A 21 -8.41 20.19 15.63
N GLY A 22 -8.13 18.90 15.50
CA GLY A 22 -7.76 18.10 16.65
C GLY A 22 -8.95 17.51 17.42
N ALA A 23 -10.20 17.78 17.03
CA ALA A 23 -11.37 17.32 17.78
C ALA A 23 -11.51 15.78 17.80
N ALA A 24 -12.34 15.27 18.71
CA ALA A 24 -12.62 13.84 18.83
C ALA A 24 -13.36 13.29 17.59
N LEU A 25 -13.18 12.00 17.28
CA LEU A 25 -13.89 11.33 16.20
C LEU A 25 -15.40 11.36 16.45
N PRO A 26 -16.22 11.96 15.56
CA PRO A 26 -17.66 11.98 15.73
C PRO A 26 -18.25 10.56 15.71
N ASP A 27 -19.23 10.27 16.55
CA ASP A 27 -19.82 8.92 16.70
C ASP A 27 -20.25 8.29 15.37
N ARG A 28 -20.85 9.09 14.48
CA ARG A 28 -21.23 8.64 13.14
C ARG A 28 -20.06 8.10 12.32
N LEU A 29 -18.88 8.72 12.44
CA LEU A 29 -17.68 8.28 11.74
C LEU A 29 -17.05 7.10 12.47
N ALA A 30 -17.19 7.03 13.80
CA ALA A 30 -16.79 5.87 14.57
C ALA A 30 -17.56 4.60 14.14
N ASP A 31 -18.84 4.72 13.81
CA ASP A 31 -19.65 3.60 13.30
C ASP A 31 -19.18 3.14 11.90
N VAL A 32 -18.95 4.08 10.98
CA VAL A 32 -18.43 3.75 9.64
C VAL A 32 -16.99 3.23 9.71
N LEU A 33 -16.17 3.75 10.62
CA LEU A 33 -14.83 3.26 10.92
C LEU A 33 -14.85 1.83 11.47
N ARG A 34 -15.77 1.54 12.40
CA ARG A 34 -15.92 0.19 12.95
C ARG A 34 -16.23 -0.82 11.85
N GLY A 35 -17.09 -0.44 10.91
CA GLY A 35 -17.59 -1.34 9.88
C GLY A 35 -18.63 -2.34 10.43
N GLU A 36 -19.17 -3.16 9.54
CA GLU A 36 -20.20 -4.14 9.84
C GLU A 36 -19.58 -5.51 10.07
N GLU A 37 -19.92 -6.14 11.19
CA GLU A 37 -19.49 -7.51 11.47
C GLU A 37 -20.09 -8.50 10.48
N GLN A 38 -19.25 -9.37 9.93
CA GLN A 38 -19.64 -10.40 8.97
C GLN A 38 -19.56 -11.77 9.60
N ALA A 39 -20.18 -12.76 8.95
CA ALA A 39 -20.02 -14.16 9.32
C ALA A 39 -18.53 -14.50 9.37
N SER A 40 -18.07 -14.97 10.54
CA SER A 40 -16.65 -15.20 10.76
C SER A 40 -16.13 -16.31 9.86
N GLU A 41 -15.06 -16.01 9.14
CA GLU A 41 -14.35 -17.01 8.36
C GLU A 41 -13.55 -17.95 9.28
N PRO A 42 -13.56 -19.29 9.09
CA PRO A 42 -12.95 -20.22 10.03
C PRO A 42 -11.49 -19.91 10.34
N GLY A 43 -11.16 -19.71 11.61
CA GLY A 43 -9.78 -19.47 12.06
C GLY A 43 -9.26 -18.05 11.89
N ILE A 44 -10.13 -17.11 11.51
CA ILE A 44 -9.93 -15.66 11.65
C ILE A 44 -10.60 -15.22 12.96
N GLY A 45 -10.00 -14.25 13.67
CA GLY A 45 -10.57 -13.73 14.91
C GLY A 45 -11.83 -12.90 14.67
N GLN A 46 -11.76 -11.94 13.75
CA GLN A 46 -12.86 -11.07 13.39
C GLN A 46 -12.90 -10.80 11.88
N THR A 47 -14.09 -10.75 11.30
CA THR A 47 -14.31 -10.39 9.90
C THR A 47 -15.27 -9.21 9.83
N LEU A 48 -14.85 -8.13 9.18
CA LEU A 48 -15.59 -6.88 9.06
C LEU A 48 -15.77 -6.52 7.59
N LEU A 49 -16.84 -5.78 7.29
CA LEU A 49 -17.11 -5.15 6.00
C LEU A 49 -17.14 -3.64 6.19
N ARG A 50 -16.36 -2.90 5.40
CA ARG A 50 -16.25 -1.45 5.49
C ARG A 50 -16.37 -0.82 4.10
N ASP A 51 -17.06 0.30 4.00
CA ASP A 51 -17.08 1.04 2.73
C ASP A 51 -15.80 1.86 2.50
N HIS A 52 -15.73 2.50 1.34
CA HIS A 52 -14.60 3.36 0.98
C HIS A 52 -14.43 4.52 1.97
N THR A 53 -15.54 5.15 2.38
CA THR A 53 -15.55 6.25 3.35
C THR A 53 -14.90 5.83 4.67
N GLY A 54 -15.29 4.68 5.23
CA GLY A 54 -14.70 4.16 6.45
C GLY A 54 -13.21 3.87 6.28
N SER A 55 -12.77 3.44 5.11
CA SER A 55 -11.34 3.21 4.83
C SER A 55 -10.56 4.53 4.84
N VAL A 56 -11.13 5.61 4.28
CA VAL A 56 -10.55 6.96 4.37
C VAL A 56 -10.56 7.47 5.81
N VAL A 57 -11.65 7.27 6.56
CA VAL A 57 -11.73 7.65 7.99
C VAL A 57 -10.67 6.90 8.80
N ALA A 58 -10.47 5.61 8.56
CA ALA A 58 -9.45 4.80 9.24
C ALA A 58 -8.04 5.33 8.98
N LEU A 59 -7.75 5.74 7.75
CA LEU A 59 -6.48 6.33 7.39
C LEU A 59 -6.25 7.64 8.17
N VAL A 60 -7.24 8.52 8.18
CA VAL A 60 -7.16 9.82 8.88
C VAL A 60 -7.00 9.62 10.37
N ASP A 61 -7.82 8.75 10.97
CA ASP A 61 -7.77 8.47 12.41
C ASP A 61 -6.41 7.91 12.81
N ALA A 62 -5.86 6.97 12.03
CA ALA A 62 -4.52 6.43 12.24
C ALA A 62 -3.44 7.51 12.12
N VAL A 63 -3.50 8.35 11.08
CA VAL A 63 -2.56 9.45 10.89
C VAL A 63 -2.62 10.43 12.05
N ARG A 64 -3.82 10.82 12.50
CA ARG A 64 -3.99 11.75 13.61
C ARG A 64 -3.53 11.16 14.94
N ALA A 65 -3.73 9.85 15.15
CA ALA A 65 -3.31 9.18 16.37
C ALA A 65 -1.80 8.96 16.45
N THR A 66 -1.13 8.79 15.31
CA THR A 66 0.29 8.39 15.26
C THR A 66 1.23 9.46 14.73
N GLY A 67 0.72 10.44 14.00
CA GLY A 67 1.52 11.39 13.24
C GLY A 67 2.32 10.73 12.13
N ASN A 68 2.00 9.51 11.70
CA ASN A 68 2.81 8.78 10.74
C ASN A 68 1.94 8.09 9.68
N LEU A 69 2.50 7.94 8.48
CA LEU A 69 1.79 7.37 7.34
C LEU A 69 2.75 6.61 6.43
N ALA A 70 2.42 5.38 6.06
CA ALA A 70 3.11 4.70 4.97
C ALA A 70 2.10 4.43 3.85
N LEU A 71 2.38 4.97 2.67
CA LEU A 71 1.56 4.77 1.48
C LEU A 71 2.41 4.16 0.38
N LEU A 72 1.74 3.31 -0.40
CA LEU A 72 2.13 3.02 -1.75
C LEU A 72 1.17 3.78 -2.66
N ALA A 73 1.63 4.87 -3.25
CA ALA A 73 0.84 5.57 -4.25
C ALA A 73 1.05 4.89 -5.61
N LEU A 74 -0.01 4.26 -6.12
CA LEU A 74 -0.09 3.79 -7.50
C LEU A 74 -0.91 4.83 -8.28
N HIS A 75 -0.28 5.57 -9.18
CA HIS A 75 -1.00 6.53 -10.00
C HIS A 75 -1.85 5.79 -11.05
N GLN A 76 -3.15 6.07 -11.10
CA GLN A 76 -4.12 5.34 -11.93
C GLN A 76 -3.89 5.43 -13.44
N ARG A 77 -3.07 6.38 -13.91
CA ARG A 77 -2.85 6.67 -15.33
C ARG A 77 -1.40 6.98 -15.70
N ASP A 78 -0.50 6.99 -14.73
CA ASP A 78 0.90 7.30 -14.99
C ASP A 78 1.68 5.99 -14.85
N PRO A 79 2.08 5.40 -15.98
CA PRO A 79 2.77 4.13 -16.02
C PRO A 79 4.11 4.10 -15.29
N ASP A 80 4.68 5.25 -14.85
CA ASP A 80 5.91 5.32 -14.02
C ASP A 80 5.79 6.12 -12.71
N ALA A 81 4.62 6.64 -12.34
CA ALA A 81 4.38 6.99 -10.93
C ALA A 81 4.15 5.72 -10.09
N MET A 82 4.99 4.74 -10.38
CA MET A 82 5.00 3.35 -9.95
C MET A 82 5.45 3.29 -8.51
N GLY A 83 4.44 3.13 -7.64
CA GLY A 83 4.61 2.74 -6.25
C GLY A 83 5.55 3.66 -5.49
N LEU A 84 5.23 4.95 -5.39
CA LEU A 84 5.99 5.79 -4.47
C LEU A 84 5.83 5.21 -3.06
N HIS A 85 6.94 4.68 -2.54
CA HIS A 85 7.12 4.32 -1.15
C HIS A 85 7.24 5.61 -0.37
N ILE A 86 6.11 6.09 0.10
CA ILE A 86 6.12 7.31 0.90
C ILE A 86 5.84 6.88 2.33
N THR A 87 6.92 6.72 3.08
CA THR A 87 6.84 6.81 4.53
C THR A 87 6.94 8.27 4.91
N LEU A 88 5.87 8.79 5.49
CA LEU A 88 5.80 10.11 6.06
C LEU A 88 5.83 10.05 7.59
N PHE A 89 6.56 10.98 8.20
CA PHE A 89 6.57 11.29 9.62
C PHE A 89 6.06 12.70 9.89
N GLY A 90 5.58 12.96 11.11
CA GLY A 90 4.98 14.25 11.47
C GLY A 90 3.79 14.61 10.59
N VAL A 91 3.01 13.60 10.18
CA VAL A 91 1.92 13.71 9.23
C VAL A 91 0.73 14.39 9.86
N GLU A 92 0.23 15.40 9.16
CA GLU A 92 -0.99 16.11 9.54
C GLU A 92 -1.96 16.19 8.37
N VAL A 93 -3.24 16.36 8.71
CA VAL A 93 -4.28 16.68 7.73
C VAL A 93 -4.42 18.19 7.65
N VAL A 94 -4.16 18.76 6.48
CA VAL A 94 -4.23 20.20 6.25
C VAL A 94 -5.26 20.56 5.20
N ARG A 95 -5.78 21.77 5.31
CA ARG A 95 -6.68 22.37 4.31
C ARG A 95 -5.89 22.82 3.07
N PRO A 96 -6.55 22.91 1.89
CA PRO A 96 -5.91 23.42 0.68
C PRO A 96 -5.21 24.79 0.86
N GLU A 97 -5.82 25.71 1.63
CA GLU A 97 -5.26 27.05 1.86
C GLU A 97 -3.98 27.00 2.69
N GLN A 98 -3.86 26.00 3.57
CA GLN A 98 -2.66 25.79 4.38
C GLN A 98 -1.51 25.26 3.54
N LEU A 99 -1.78 24.42 2.53
CA LEU A 99 -0.75 23.97 1.59
C LEU A 99 -0.05 25.15 0.90
N VAL A 100 -0.85 26.10 0.39
CA VAL A 100 -0.30 27.27 -0.29
C VAL A 100 0.52 28.12 0.68
N ARG A 101 -0.02 28.38 1.87
CA ARG A 101 0.62 29.24 2.87
C ARG A 101 1.86 28.64 3.53
N GLU A 102 1.85 27.35 3.84
CA GLU A 102 2.88 26.70 4.66
C GLU A 102 3.91 25.92 3.82
N TYR A 103 3.60 25.62 2.55
CA TYR A 103 4.45 24.79 1.68
C TYR A 103 4.73 25.41 0.31
N GLY A 104 4.29 26.65 0.08
CA GLY A 104 4.54 27.33 -1.20
C GLY A 104 3.97 26.58 -2.41
N LEU A 105 2.90 25.79 -2.22
CA LEU A 105 2.18 25.21 -3.35
C LEU A 105 1.51 26.33 -4.18
N VAL A 106 1.44 26.13 -5.49
CA VAL A 106 0.80 27.10 -6.39
C VAL A 106 -0.70 26.77 -6.41
N GLU A 107 -1.55 27.79 -6.23
CA GLU A 107 -3.00 27.61 -6.13
C GLU A 107 -3.60 26.86 -7.33
N SER A 108 -3.09 27.12 -8.55
CA SER A 108 -3.54 26.44 -9.77
C SER A 108 -3.35 24.92 -9.74
N ASP A 109 -2.37 24.43 -8.98
CA ASP A 109 -2.13 22.99 -8.83
C ASP A 109 -3.24 22.31 -8.01
N LEU A 110 -4.03 23.09 -7.24
CA LEU A 110 -5.10 22.59 -6.37
C LEU A 110 -6.49 22.68 -7.02
N GLU A 111 -6.65 23.44 -8.12
CA GLU A 111 -7.95 23.75 -8.73
C GLU A 111 -8.73 22.49 -9.15
N GLY A 112 -8.07 21.54 -9.81
CA GLY A 112 -8.70 20.28 -10.23
C GLY A 112 -9.22 19.46 -9.04
N HIS A 113 -8.50 19.47 -7.93
CA HIS A 113 -8.90 18.75 -6.72
C HIS A 113 -10.08 19.44 -6.02
N ARG A 114 -10.10 20.79 -6.01
CA ARG A 114 -11.23 21.58 -5.49
C ARG A 114 -12.48 21.35 -6.33
N ALA A 115 -12.36 21.38 -7.65
CA ALA A 115 -13.47 21.13 -8.57
C ALA A 115 -14.06 19.73 -8.39
N TYR A 116 -13.20 18.71 -8.27
CA TYR A 116 -13.65 17.34 -7.98
C TYR A 116 -14.35 17.24 -6.62
N ALA A 117 -13.78 17.81 -5.56
CA ALA A 117 -14.41 17.81 -4.24
C ALA A 117 -15.78 18.50 -4.25
N GLN A 118 -15.93 19.58 -5.02
CA GLN A 118 -17.21 20.26 -5.19
C GLN A 118 -18.22 19.39 -5.95
N ALA A 119 -17.80 18.74 -7.04
CA ALA A 119 -18.66 17.87 -7.85
C ALA A 119 -19.17 16.67 -7.04
N GLU A 120 -18.31 16.07 -6.22
CA GLU A 120 -18.63 14.91 -5.38
C GLU A 120 -19.25 15.30 -4.02
N ASN A 121 -19.52 16.59 -3.79
CA ASN A 121 -19.98 17.11 -2.49
C ASN A 121 -19.14 16.58 -1.31
N ALA A 122 -17.83 16.73 -1.39
CA ALA A 122 -16.85 16.18 -0.44
C ALA A 122 -16.00 17.28 0.23
N MET A 123 -15.52 16.97 1.43
CA MET A 123 -14.46 17.71 2.11
C MET A 123 -13.11 17.27 1.54
N LEU A 124 -12.29 18.25 1.15
CA LEU A 124 -10.94 18.03 0.65
C LEU A 124 -9.92 18.31 1.76
N GLY A 125 -9.06 17.34 2.01
CA GLY A 125 -7.84 17.56 2.81
C GLY A 125 -6.64 16.86 2.22
N TYR A 126 -5.48 17.26 2.72
CA TYR A 126 -4.19 16.74 2.28
C TYR A 126 -3.44 16.19 3.49
N LEU A 127 -2.84 15.02 3.31
CA LEU A 127 -1.94 14.42 4.30
C LEU A 127 -0.53 14.90 3.96
N VAL A 128 0.10 15.64 4.87
CA VAL A 128 1.42 16.24 4.65
C VAL A 128 2.35 15.88 5.78
N GLY A 129 3.53 15.39 5.45
CA GLY A 129 4.55 14.97 6.41
C GLY A 129 5.95 15.07 5.81
N GLY A 130 6.97 14.90 6.64
CA GLY A 130 8.35 14.73 6.17
C GLY A 130 8.55 13.33 5.62
N THR A 131 9.40 13.15 4.61
CA THR A 131 9.71 11.83 4.01
C THR A 131 11.07 11.32 4.48
N GLU A 132 11.17 10.02 4.77
CA GLU A 132 12.43 9.37 5.16
C GLU A 132 13.48 9.37 4.04
N GLU A 133 13.03 9.29 2.78
CA GLU A 133 13.90 8.99 1.64
C GLU A 133 13.68 9.99 0.50
N VAL A 134 14.80 10.44 -0.09
CA VAL A 134 14.82 10.92 -1.46
C VAL A 134 14.60 9.67 -2.33
N PHE A 135 13.32 9.38 -2.61
CA PHE A 135 12.86 8.39 -3.58
C PHE A 135 13.79 7.19 -3.76
N THR A 136 13.71 6.16 -2.90
CA THR A 136 14.30 4.88 -3.29
C THR A 136 13.55 4.40 -4.53
N GLN A 137 14.25 4.38 -5.66
CA GLN A 137 13.77 3.93 -6.97
C GLN A 137 13.36 2.44 -7.01
N CYS A 138 13.22 1.80 -5.85
CA CYS A 138 12.97 0.37 -5.69
C CYS A 138 11.64 -0.09 -6.29
N SER A 139 10.72 0.82 -6.59
CA SER A 139 9.38 0.57 -7.12
C SER A 139 9.14 1.10 -8.53
N GLN A 140 10.13 1.71 -9.19
CA GLN A 140 10.01 2.36 -10.51
C GLN A 140 9.67 1.41 -11.69
N ASN A 141 9.21 0.19 -11.43
CA ASN A 141 8.76 -0.72 -12.48
C ASN A 141 7.53 -1.57 -12.06
N LEU A 142 6.58 -1.02 -11.30
CA LEU A 142 5.27 -1.65 -11.07
C LEU A 142 4.32 -1.49 -12.26
N PHE A 143 3.88 -2.58 -12.86
CA PHE A 143 2.97 -2.66 -14.01
C PHE A 143 2.02 -1.47 -14.22
N VAL A 144 1.84 -1.09 -15.48
CA VAL A 144 0.83 -0.10 -15.86
C VAL A 144 -0.53 -0.77 -15.82
N LYS A 145 -1.44 -0.22 -15.03
CA LYS A 145 -2.84 -0.65 -14.99
C LYS A 145 -3.66 0.33 -15.82
N GLU A 146 -4.30 -0.17 -16.86
CA GLU A 146 -5.26 0.58 -17.66
C GLU A 146 -6.67 0.22 -17.19
N LEU A 147 -7.49 1.24 -16.94
CA LEU A 147 -8.90 1.02 -16.66
C LEU A 147 -9.53 0.39 -17.91
N VAL A 148 -10.17 -0.77 -17.73
CA VAL A 148 -10.94 -1.38 -18.81
C VAL A 148 -12.21 -0.54 -18.96
N SER A 149 -12.35 0.19 -20.07
CA SER A 149 -13.55 1.02 -20.28
C SER A 149 -14.76 0.13 -20.54
N GLU A 150 -15.87 0.43 -19.87
CA GLU A 150 -17.16 -0.26 -20.07
C GLU A 150 -17.79 0.07 -21.45
N SER A 151 -17.14 0.89 -22.28
CA SER A 151 -17.60 1.24 -23.61
C SER A 151 -17.43 0.07 -24.59
N ALA A 152 -18.50 -0.72 -24.69
CA ALA A 152 -18.93 -1.54 -25.81
C ALA A 152 -17.89 -1.77 -26.93
N GLU A 153 -17.23 -2.94 -26.92
CA GLU A 153 -16.92 -3.80 -28.10
C GLU A 153 -15.82 -4.84 -27.83
N SER A 154 -15.14 -4.81 -26.68
CA SER A 154 -14.35 -5.95 -26.20
C SER A 154 -15.06 -6.64 -25.04
N ALA A 155 -16.09 -7.42 -25.38
CA ALA A 155 -16.71 -8.38 -24.48
C ALA A 155 -15.75 -9.56 -24.21
N GLU A 156 -14.54 -9.30 -23.71
CA GLU A 156 -13.93 -10.28 -22.82
C GLU A 156 -14.81 -10.26 -21.57
N ALA A 157 -15.70 -11.25 -21.49
CA ALA A 157 -16.64 -11.39 -20.40
C ALA A 157 -15.91 -11.14 -19.08
N LEU A 158 -16.43 -10.19 -18.30
CA LEU A 158 -16.09 -10.07 -16.88
C LEU A 158 -16.01 -11.49 -16.32
N PRO A 159 -14.90 -11.91 -15.70
CA PRO A 159 -14.81 -13.27 -15.21
C PRO A 159 -16.04 -13.52 -14.32
N GLU A 160 -16.78 -14.61 -14.59
CA GLU A 160 -18.04 -14.96 -13.91
C GLU A 160 -17.89 -15.01 -12.37
N THR A 161 -16.65 -15.02 -11.88
CA THR A 161 -16.25 -15.03 -10.48
C THR A 161 -16.33 -13.67 -9.77
N ALA A 162 -16.41 -12.54 -10.49
CA ALA A 162 -16.52 -11.21 -9.89
C ALA A 162 -17.94 -10.99 -9.34
N THR A 163 -18.19 -11.45 -8.12
CA THR A 163 -19.51 -11.39 -7.46
C THR A 163 -19.37 -10.79 -6.08
N GLU A 164 -20.39 -10.04 -5.62
CA GLU A 164 -20.55 -9.61 -4.21
C GLU A 164 -20.72 -10.76 -3.21
N ALA A 165 -20.70 -12.00 -3.70
CA ALA A 165 -20.60 -13.15 -2.83
C ALA A 165 -19.29 -13.13 -2.02
N PRO A 166 -19.31 -13.71 -0.81
CA PRO A 166 -18.11 -13.80 0.03
C PRO A 166 -16.97 -14.55 -0.69
N VAL A 167 -15.80 -13.93 -0.75
CA VAL A 167 -14.55 -14.55 -1.20
C VAL A 167 -13.72 -14.89 0.04
N SER A 168 -13.18 -16.11 0.12
CA SER A 168 -12.29 -16.47 1.24
C SER A 168 -10.94 -15.76 1.13
N LEU A 169 -10.27 -15.59 2.27
CA LEU A 169 -8.93 -15.01 2.28
C LEU A 169 -7.93 -15.83 1.44
N GLU A 170 -8.06 -17.16 1.42
CA GLU A 170 -7.25 -18.05 0.57
C GLU A 170 -7.45 -17.75 -0.91
N GLN A 171 -8.69 -17.54 -1.35
CA GLN A 171 -8.99 -17.23 -2.75
C GLN A 171 -8.43 -15.87 -3.14
N LEU A 172 -8.66 -14.84 -2.31
CA LEU A 172 -8.12 -13.51 -2.57
C LEU A 172 -6.59 -13.51 -2.66
N LEU A 173 -5.92 -14.22 -1.74
CA LEU A 173 -4.47 -14.37 -1.79
C LEU A 173 -4.05 -15.24 -2.98
N ALA A 174 -4.72 -16.33 -3.32
CA ALA A 174 -4.36 -17.09 -4.52
C ALA A 174 -4.46 -16.26 -5.81
N ALA A 175 -5.37 -15.29 -5.88
CA ALA A 175 -5.50 -14.36 -7.01
C ALA A 175 -4.69 -13.06 -6.84
N GLN A 176 -3.85 -12.95 -5.80
CA GLN A 176 -3.12 -11.72 -5.52
C GLN A 176 -2.20 -11.36 -6.68
N PHE A 177 -2.50 -10.23 -7.30
CA PHE A 177 -1.57 -9.59 -8.20
C PHE A 177 -0.65 -8.65 -7.42
N GLU A 178 -1.24 -7.87 -6.52
CA GLU A 178 -0.57 -6.89 -5.67
C GLU A 178 -0.99 -7.07 -4.22
N SER A 179 -0.01 -7.09 -3.33
CA SER A 179 -0.25 -6.94 -1.90
C SER A 179 0.70 -5.91 -1.31
N LEU A 180 0.17 -5.11 -0.39
CA LEU A 180 0.87 -4.04 0.29
C LEU A 180 0.99 -4.37 1.76
N GLN A 181 2.20 -4.71 2.20
CA GLN A 181 2.45 -4.93 3.61
C GLN A 181 2.82 -3.60 4.28
N VAL A 182 2.07 -3.22 5.32
CA VAL A 182 2.32 -2.06 6.17
C VAL A 182 2.74 -2.53 7.57
N THR A 183 3.87 -2.02 8.03
CA THR A 183 4.44 -2.33 9.35
C THR A 183 4.74 -1.05 10.08
N VAL A 184 4.99 -1.11 11.38
CA VAL A 184 5.42 0.03 12.20
C VAL A 184 6.71 -0.38 12.88
N ASP A 185 7.63 0.54 13.18
CA ASP A 185 8.80 0.24 14.01
C ASP A 185 8.55 0.55 15.49
N THR A 186 9.63 0.60 16.28
CA THR A 186 9.61 1.06 17.68
C THR A 186 9.55 2.58 17.84
N SER A 187 9.99 3.37 16.86
CA SER A 187 9.82 4.84 16.90
C SER A 187 8.39 5.25 16.54
N GLY A 188 7.60 4.32 16.02
CA GLY A 188 6.21 4.54 15.60
C GLY A 188 6.08 4.79 14.10
N LEU A 189 7.17 4.70 13.35
CA LEU A 189 7.21 5.00 11.94
C LEU A 189 6.79 3.81 11.10
N PRO A 190 5.78 3.97 10.23
CA PRO A 190 5.29 2.90 9.41
C PRO A 190 6.23 2.63 8.22
N GLY A 191 6.12 1.44 7.62
CA GLY A 191 6.80 1.09 6.37
C GLY A 191 5.87 0.30 5.48
N ALA A 192 5.85 0.63 4.19
CA ALA A 192 5.01 0.02 3.17
C ALA A 192 5.89 -0.75 2.17
N SER A 193 5.47 -1.95 1.73
CA SER A 193 6.19 -2.71 0.70
C SER A 193 5.23 -3.47 -0.23
N PRO A 194 5.26 -3.26 -1.56
CA PRO A 194 4.52 -4.09 -2.50
C PRO A 194 5.15 -5.46 -2.55
N ARG A 195 4.30 -6.44 -2.77
CA ARG A 195 4.67 -7.81 -3.07
C ARG A 195 3.86 -8.24 -4.26
N ASN A 196 4.56 -8.61 -5.32
CA ASN A 196 3.98 -9.07 -6.56
C ASN A 196 4.35 -10.53 -6.75
N GLY A 197 3.36 -11.35 -7.06
CA GLY A 197 3.57 -12.69 -7.59
C GLY A 197 3.30 -12.64 -9.08
N GLN A 198 4.20 -13.12 -9.92
CA GLN A 198 3.95 -13.23 -11.37
C GLN A 198 2.70 -14.10 -11.64
N ILE A 199 2.39 -15.03 -10.73
CA ILE A 199 1.17 -15.83 -10.68
C ILE A 199 0.82 -16.01 -9.18
N GLY A 200 -0.06 -15.18 -8.61
CA GLY A 200 -0.80 -15.53 -7.39
C GLY A 200 -0.02 -15.94 -6.13
N GLY A 201 1.27 -15.59 -5.99
CA GLY A 201 2.18 -16.27 -5.05
C GLY A 201 2.99 -15.38 -4.08
N ALA A 202 2.67 -14.08 -4.00
CA ALA A 202 3.36 -13.15 -3.10
C ALA A 202 3.17 -13.51 -1.60
N ALA A 203 2.02 -14.07 -1.25
CA ALA A 203 1.66 -14.44 0.10
C ALA A 203 0.82 -15.74 0.10
N LEU A 204 0.98 -16.56 1.12
CA LEU A 204 0.34 -17.87 1.21
C LEU A 204 -0.47 -17.95 2.49
N VAL A 205 -1.56 -18.71 2.47
CA VAL A 205 -2.32 -19.01 3.69
C VAL A 205 -1.90 -20.35 4.27
N GLY A 206 -1.68 -20.38 5.57
CA GLY A 206 -1.47 -21.60 6.33
C GLY A 206 -2.43 -21.67 7.52
N ILE A 207 -3.02 -22.84 7.75
CA ILE A 207 -3.84 -23.10 8.94
C ILE A 207 -3.01 -23.86 9.96
N ARG A 208 -3.01 -23.39 11.20
CA ARG A 208 -2.36 -24.09 12.31
C ARG A 208 -3.14 -23.93 13.60
N ARG A 209 -3.45 -25.07 14.25
CA ARG A 209 -4.24 -25.12 15.50
C ARG A 209 -5.56 -24.34 15.37
N GLY A 210 -6.24 -24.50 14.25
CA GLY A 210 -7.51 -23.81 13.96
C GLY A 210 -7.40 -22.31 13.72
N ARG A 211 -6.18 -21.75 13.55
CA ARG A 211 -5.97 -20.33 13.23
C ARG A 211 -5.35 -20.15 11.86
N LYS A 212 -5.78 -19.13 11.13
CA LYS A 212 -5.21 -18.73 9.84
C LYS A 212 -3.97 -17.86 10.03
N TYR A 213 -3.02 -18.07 9.13
CA TYR A 213 -1.77 -17.32 9.06
C TYR A 213 -1.51 -16.92 7.61
N VAL A 214 -1.08 -15.70 7.40
CA VAL A 214 -0.49 -15.25 6.13
C VAL A 214 1.03 -15.43 6.22
N LEU A 215 1.62 -16.02 5.18
CA LEU A 215 3.01 -16.43 5.09
C LEU A 215 3.63 -15.75 3.86
N ILE A 216 4.63 -14.89 4.07
CA ILE A 216 5.30 -14.16 2.99
C ILE A 216 6.78 -14.58 2.98
N PRO A 217 7.27 -15.28 1.93
CA PRO A 217 8.68 -15.64 1.81
C PRO A 217 9.55 -14.44 1.44
N TYR A 218 10.81 -14.42 1.90
CA TYR A 218 11.82 -13.43 1.51
C TYR A 218 13.09 -14.13 1.03
N HIS A 219 13.45 -13.88 -0.24
CA HIS A 219 14.64 -14.43 -0.89
C HIS A 219 15.85 -13.49 -0.75
N PRO A 220 17.09 -13.98 -0.97
CA PRO A 220 18.30 -13.17 -0.93
C PRO A 220 18.18 -11.93 -1.84
N GLY A 221 18.59 -10.75 -1.34
CA GLY A 221 18.44 -9.45 -2.02
C GLY A 221 17.33 -8.55 -1.45
N ASN A 222 16.33 -9.11 -0.75
CA ASN A 222 15.24 -8.35 -0.12
C ASN A 222 15.49 -8.00 1.37
N ALA A 223 16.62 -8.43 1.93
CA ALA A 223 16.93 -8.33 3.37
C ALA A 223 17.35 -6.92 3.83
N ILE A 224 17.69 -6.01 2.91
CA ILE A 224 18.20 -4.65 3.23
C ILE A 224 17.07 -3.61 3.25
N HIS A 225 15.83 -4.00 2.96
CA HIS A 225 14.72 -3.05 2.92
C HIS A 225 14.33 -2.65 4.33
N GLY A 226 14.25 -1.34 4.63
CA GLY A 226 13.93 -0.79 5.94
C GLY A 226 12.70 -1.45 6.60
N HIS A 227 11.70 -1.83 5.80
CA HIS A 227 10.52 -2.59 6.24
C HIS A 227 10.81 -3.87 7.05
N ALA A 228 11.85 -4.62 6.70
CA ALA A 228 12.20 -5.85 7.42
C ALA A 228 12.72 -5.55 8.83
N ALA A 229 13.48 -4.44 8.99
CA ALA A 229 13.92 -3.96 10.28
C ALA A 229 12.74 -3.47 11.13
N LYS A 230 11.77 -2.77 10.53
CA LYS A 230 10.54 -2.30 11.22
C LYS A 230 9.77 -3.45 11.87
N LEU A 231 9.68 -4.61 11.19
CA LEU A 231 9.07 -5.84 11.73
C LEU A 231 9.86 -6.54 12.84
N TRP A 232 11.18 -6.35 12.93
CA TRP A 232 11.95 -6.84 14.08
C TRP A 232 11.63 -6.05 15.33
N THR A 233 11.40 -4.76 15.17
CA THR A 233 11.10 -3.83 16.26
C THR A 233 9.64 -3.87 16.69
N ASN A 234 8.69 -4.11 15.77
CA ASN A 234 7.27 -4.21 16.08
C ASN A 234 6.64 -5.46 15.45
N ARG A 235 5.85 -6.18 16.26
CA ARG A 235 5.18 -7.41 15.83
C ARG A 235 3.79 -7.17 15.27
N ARG A 236 3.28 -5.94 15.18
CA ARG A 236 1.97 -5.66 14.57
C ARG A 236 2.16 -5.14 13.15
N SER A 237 1.38 -5.70 12.23
CA SER A 237 1.36 -5.24 10.83
C SER A 237 -0.05 -5.34 10.27
N ALA A 238 -0.32 -4.52 9.26
CA ALA A 238 -1.46 -4.66 8.38
C ALA A 238 -0.97 -5.08 6.98
N LEU A 239 -1.75 -5.90 6.28
CA LEU A 239 -1.50 -6.30 4.90
C LEU A 239 -2.74 -5.96 4.10
N VAL A 240 -2.63 -5.01 3.19
CA VAL A 240 -3.71 -4.67 2.25
C VAL A 240 -3.51 -5.49 0.99
N VAL A 241 -4.46 -6.34 0.65
CA VAL A 241 -4.42 -7.14 -0.58
C VAL A 241 -5.52 -6.64 -1.48
N SER A 242 -5.16 -6.32 -2.71
CA SER A 242 -6.09 -5.91 -3.76
C SER A 242 -5.97 -6.88 -4.92
N ASP A 243 -7.10 -7.43 -5.33
CA ASP A 243 -7.24 -8.13 -6.59
C ASP A 243 -8.29 -7.40 -7.41
N ASP A 244 -7.85 -6.65 -8.41
CA ASP A 244 -8.66 -5.89 -9.35
C ASP A 244 -8.85 -6.60 -10.70
N HIS A 245 -8.48 -7.88 -10.76
CA HIS A 245 -8.54 -8.69 -11.97
C HIS A 245 -9.55 -9.85 -11.87
N THR A 246 -9.50 -10.66 -10.81
CA THR A 246 -10.27 -11.92 -10.73
C THR A 246 -11.56 -11.77 -9.93
N TYR A 247 -11.43 -11.36 -8.67
CA TYR A 247 -12.50 -11.20 -7.70
C TYR A 247 -12.92 -9.74 -7.53
N ARG A 248 -12.06 -8.78 -7.95
CA ARG A 248 -12.31 -7.34 -7.83
C ARG A 248 -12.59 -6.93 -6.37
N ARG A 249 -11.75 -7.41 -5.45
CA ARG A 249 -11.88 -7.25 -4.01
C ARG A 249 -10.63 -6.64 -3.39
N ARG A 250 -10.84 -5.93 -2.28
CA ARG A 250 -9.77 -5.50 -1.37
C ARG A 250 -10.05 -6.00 0.04
N ALA A 251 -9.00 -6.46 0.70
CA ALA A 251 -9.02 -6.76 2.13
C ALA A 251 -7.83 -6.14 2.84
N THR A 252 -8.04 -5.66 4.06
CA THR A 252 -6.99 -5.34 5.02
C THR A 252 -6.93 -6.45 6.07
N ILE A 253 -5.76 -7.07 6.20
CA ILE A 253 -5.51 -8.20 7.10
C ILE A 253 -4.60 -7.69 8.20
N SER A 254 -5.05 -7.74 9.46
CA SER A 254 -4.25 -7.27 10.59
C SER A 254 -3.97 -8.39 11.59
N GLY A 255 -2.83 -8.28 12.27
CA GLY A 255 -2.51 -9.17 13.39
C GLY A 255 -1.04 -9.22 13.75
N VAL A 256 -0.71 -10.22 14.57
CA VAL A 256 0.65 -10.40 15.09
C VAL A 256 1.54 -11.12 14.07
N SER A 257 2.57 -10.42 13.65
CA SER A 257 3.63 -10.84 12.74
C SER A 257 4.90 -11.25 13.47
N ARG A 258 5.66 -12.14 12.84
CA ARG A 258 7.02 -12.48 13.24
C ARG A 258 7.86 -12.89 12.05
N VAL A 259 9.16 -12.85 12.24
CA VAL A 259 10.13 -13.50 11.35
C VAL A 259 10.31 -14.96 11.75
N ALA A 260 10.35 -15.83 10.75
CA ALA A 260 10.64 -17.25 10.89
C ALA A 260 11.67 -17.69 9.85
N SER A 261 12.51 -18.65 10.21
CA SER A 261 13.40 -19.31 9.23
C SER A 261 12.59 -20.22 8.31
N HIS A 262 13.12 -20.50 7.12
CA HIS A 262 12.49 -21.45 6.21
C HIS A 262 12.27 -22.82 6.87
N ALA A 263 13.26 -23.37 7.58
CA ALA A 263 13.12 -24.64 8.30
C ALA A 263 11.96 -24.63 9.32
N TRP A 264 11.74 -23.49 9.99
CA TRP A 264 10.61 -23.34 10.91
C TRP A 264 9.27 -23.42 10.18
N VAL A 265 9.18 -22.81 8.99
CA VAL A 265 7.98 -22.82 8.12
C VAL A 265 7.78 -24.20 7.52
N THR A 266 8.79 -24.86 6.96
CA THR A 266 8.69 -26.23 6.43
C THR A 266 8.11 -27.19 7.45
N LYS A 267 8.51 -27.10 8.72
CA LYS A 267 8.00 -27.96 9.79
C LYS A 267 6.52 -27.69 10.14
N ARG A 268 6.04 -26.46 9.99
CA ARG A 268 4.75 -26.01 10.55
C ARG A 268 3.68 -25.69 9.50
N PHE A 269 4.13 -25.40 8.29
CA PHE A 269 3.33 -25.07 7.11
C PHE A 269 3.98 -25.73 5.88
N PRO A 270 4.09 -27.08 5.85
CA PRO A 270 4.81 -27.80 4.80
C PRO A 270 4.21 -27.59 3.40
N ALA A 271 2.90 -27.31 3.30
CA ALA A 271 2.25 -26.98 2.03
C ALA A 271 2.75 -25.64 1.46
N ALA A 272 2.77 -24.59 2.29
CA ALA A 272 3.28 -23.27 1.89
C ALA A 272 4.77 -23.31 1.53
N SER A 273 5.58 -24.02 2.31
CA SER A 273 7.01 -24.21 2.00
C SER A 273 7.19 -24.87 0.63
N ARG A 274 6.43 -25.93 0.32
CA ARG A 274 6.51 -26.63 -0.95
C ARG A 274 6.03 -25.80 -2.13
N ALA A 275 4.97 -25.01 -1.95
CA ALA A 275 4.48 -24.09 -2.99
C ALA A 275 5.56 -23.09 -3.45
N VAL A 276 6.46 -22.68 -2.54
CA VAL A 276 7.56 -21.75 -2.84
C VAL A 276 8.80 -22.44 -3.40
N THR A 277 9.16 -23.63 -2.90
CA THR A 277 10.39 -24.30 -3.34
C THR A 277 10.20 -25.22 -4.55
N HIS A 278 8.98 -25.68 -4.81
CA HIS A 278 8.62 -26.56 -5.92
C HIS A 278 7.36 -26.05 -6.65
N PRO A 279 7.36 -24.82 -7.20
CA PRO A 279 6.17 -24.27 -7.87
C PRO A 279 5.69 -25.13 -9.04
N ASP A 280 6.60 -25.84 -9.73
CA ASP A 280 6.28 -26.72 -10.86
C ASP A 280 5.93 -28.16 -10.44
N GLY A 281 5.89 -28.45 -9.13
CA GLY A 281 5.59 -29.80 -8.61
C GLY A 281 6.71 -30.83 -8.78
N GLY A 282 7.90 -30.43 -9.22
CA GLY A 282 9.07 -31.28 -9.37
C GLY A 282 9.70 -31.73 -8.03
N ALA A 283 10.52 -32.79 -8.06
CA ALA A 283 11.18 -33.34 -6.87
C ALA A 283 12.38 -32.51 -6.39
N GLU A 284 13.04 -31.77 -7.29
CA GLU A 284 14.14 -30.86 -6.96
C GLU A 284 13.62 -29.44 -6.76
N ALA A 285 14.26 -28.67 -5.86
CA ALA A 285 13.88 -27.29 -5.63
C ALA A 285 14.30 -26.44 -6.83
N THR A 286 13.32 -25.86 -7.53
CA THR A 286 13.56 -25.06 -8.75
C THR A 286 13.81 -23.58 -8.47
N VAL A 287 13.62 -23.14 -7.22
CA VAL A 287 13.82 -21.76 -6.74
C VAL A 287 14.75 -21.73 -5.51
N GLY A 288 15.54 -20.67 -5.37
CA GLY A 288 16.39 -20.47 -4.19
C GLY A 288 15.58 -20.42 -2.88
N ILE A 289 16.09 -21.05 -1.82
CA ILE A 289 15.41 -21.13 -0.52
C ILE A 289 15.23 -19.71 0.07
N PRO A 290 14.04 -19.35 0.59
CA PRO A 290 13.86 -18.07 1.28
C PRO A 290 14.81 -17.95 2.49
N VAL A 291 15.44 -16.79 2.64
CA VAL A 291 16.29 -16.46 3.80
C VAL A 291 15.46 -16.44 5.08
N TYR A 292 14.26 -15.85 5.00
CA TYR A 292 13.30 -15.85 6.08
C TYR A 292 11.88 -15.71 5.55
N TRP A 293 10.90 -15.81 6.45
CA TRP A 293 9.49 -15.68 6.18
C TRP A 293 8.88 -14.72 7.19
N PHE A 294 7.98 -13.85 6.73
CA PHE A 294 7.02 -13.24 7.63
C PHE A 294 5.83 -14.17 7.82
N VAL A 295 5.43 -14.33 9.08
CA VAL A 295 4.32 -15.17 9.49
C VAL A 295 3.38 -14.33 10.33
N THR A 296 2.27 -13.90 9.75
CA THR A 296 1.24 -13.06 10.37
C THR A 296 0.07 -13.93 10.78
N ARG A 297 -0.25 -13.95 12.07
CA ARG A 297 -1.52 -14.51 12.54
C ARG A 297 -2.64 -13.57 12.10
N VAL A 298 -3.68 -14.10 11.47
CA VAL A 298 -4.82 -13.29 11.04
C VAL A 298 -5.76 -13.10 12.22
N ASP A 299 -5.69 -11.93 12.86
CA ASP A 299 -6.56 -11.58 13.97
C ASP A 299 -7.84 -10.92 13.46
N GLU A 300 -7.74 -10.06 12.44
CA GLU A 300 -8.87 -9.37 11.84
C GLU A 300 -8.69 -9.28 10.32
N VAL A 301 -9.80 -9.38 9.59
CA VAL A 301 -9.90 -9.07 8.16
C VAL A 301 -11.01 -8.06 7.94
N ILE A 302 -10.69 -6.94 7.30
CA ILE A 302 -11.64 -5.92 6.89
C ILE A 302 -11.75 -5.95 5.37
N TRP A 303 -12.91 -6.33 4.85
CA TRP A 303 -13.23 -6.30 3.42
C TRP A 303 -13.75 -4.92 3.01
N GLU A 304 -13.28 -4.39 1.89
CA GLU A 304 -13.86 -3.18 1.30
C GLU A 304 -15.16 -3.55 0.56
N ARG A 305 -16.24 -2.80 0.82
CA ARG A 305 -17.55 -2.96 0.18
C ARG A 305 -17.49 -2.53 -1.27
N GLY A 306 -18.19 -3.27 -2.13
CA GLY A 306 -18.26 -3.01 -3.56
C GLY A 306 -17.09 -3.62 -4.32
N LEU A 307 -17.27 -3.77 -5.63
CA LEU A 307 -16.24 -4.28 -6.53
C LEU A 307 -15.22 -3.18 -6.85
N LEU A 308 -13.93 -3.51 -6.79
CA LEU A 308 -12.89 -2.64 -7.34
C LEU A 308 -13.11 -2.43 -8.84
N PRO A 309 -12.75 -1.26 -9.43
CA PRO A 309 -12.73 -1.12 -10.89
C PRO A 309 -11.83 -2.18 -11.52
N GLN A 310 -12.19 -2.66 -12.72
CA GLN A 310 -11.37 -3.63 -13.42
C GLN A 310 -10.22 -2.93 -14.13
N TYR A 311 -9.01 -3.44 -13.90
CA TYR A 311 -7.82 -2.98 -14.61
C TYR A 311 -7.23 -4.12 -15.43
N ARG A 312 -6.58 -3.76 -16.54
CA ARG A 312 -5.72 -4.67 -17.31
C ARG A 312 -4.28 -4.17 -17.26
N LEU A 313 -3.32 -5.09 -17.37
CA LEU A 313 -1.92 -4.71 -17.48
C LEU A 313 -1.65 -4.21 -18.90
N SER A 314 -0.95 -3.09 -19.04
CA SER A 314 -0.53 -2.61 -20.35
C SER A 314 0.50 -3.56 -20.95
N GLU A 315 0.25 -4.03 -22.17
CA GLU A 315 1.18 -4.89 -22.92
C GLU A 315 2.46 -4.15 -23.34
N GLY A 316 2.42 -2.82 -23.40
CA GLY A 316 3.52 -1.95 -23.84
C GLY A 316 4.72 -1.93 -22.91
N ARG A 317 4.68 -2.62 -21.76
CA ARG A 317 5.76 -2.57 -20.78
C ARG A 317 6.14 -3.92 -20.18
N ALA A 318 7.42 -4.24 -20.26
CA ALA A 318 7.99 -5.39 -19.57
C ALA A 318 7.84 -5.26 -18.05
N VAL A 319 7.24 -6.28 -17.46
CA VAL A 319 7.02 -6.43 -16.04
C VAL A 319 8.34 -6.44 -15.28
N CYS A 320 8.55 -5.53 -14.32
CA CYS A 320 9.62 -5.77 -13.36
C CYS A 320 9.14 -6.75 -12.33
N THR A 321 9.82 -7.88 -12.33
CA THR A 321 9.79 -8.79 -11.22
C THR A 321 10.74 -8.23 -10.17
N ILE A 322 10.24 -7.34 -9.30
CA ILE A 322 10.86 -7.22 -7.97
C ILE A 322 10.62 -8.60 -7.38
N ASN A 323 11.66 -9.42 -7.45
CA ASN A 323 11.56 -10.82 -7.21
C ASN A 323 11.46 -11.06 -5.70
N ALA A 324 10.23 -10.95 -5.19
CA ALA A 324 9.89 -11.36 -3.84
C ALA A 324 9.57 -12.87 -3.76
N GLY A 325 9.75 -13.67 -4.84
CA GLY A 325 9.26 -15.06 -4.81
C GLY A 325 9.50 -16.04 -6.00
N GLY A 326 10.43 -15.84 -6.92
CA GLY A 326 10.69 -16.73 -8.08
C GLY A 326 10.82 -16.02 -9.44
N GLN A 327 11.40 -16.72 -10.43
CA GLN A 327 11.85 -16.17 -11.74
C GLN A 327 10.90 -15.15 -12.36
N GLY A 328 11.44 -14.00 -12.75
CA GLY A 328 10.82 -13.16 -13.78
C GLY A 328 11.34 -13.49 -15.16
N ARG A 329 10.46 -13.44 -16.16
CA ARG A 329 10.85 -13.53 -17.59
C ARG A 329 11.78 -12.39 -18.04
N HIS A 330 11.88 -11.31 -17.27
CA HIS A 330 12.76 -10.18 -17.53
C HIS A 330 13.53 -9.80 -16.25
N THR A 331 14.79 -10.20 -16.17
CA THR A 331 15.70 -9.84 -15.08
C THR A 331 16.33 -8.47 -15.36
N LYS A 332 15.67 -7.39 -14.94
CA LYS A 332 16.40 -6.17 -14.55
C LYS A 332 16.52 -6.20 -13.04
N GLN A 333 17.67 -6.62 -12.53
CA GLN A 333 18.10 -6.22 -11.19
C GLN A 333 18.76 -4.84 -11.35
N PRO A 334 18.17 -3.75 -10.84
CA PRO A 334 18.89 -2.49 -10.74
C PRO A 334 20.17 -2.69 -9.93
N LYS A 335 21.28 -2.06 -10.36
CA LYS A 335 22.61 -2.18 -9.74
C LYS A 335 22.63 -1.82 -8.23
N TYR A 336 21.66 -1.07 -7.72
CA TYR A 336 21.54 -0.75 -6.30
C TYR A 336 21.02 -1.91 -5.43
N PHE A 337 20.54 -3.02 -6.02
CA PHE A 337 20.27 -4.27 -5.30
C PHE A 337 21.53 -5.10 -5.03
N ASP A 338 22.70 -4.67 -5.51
CA ASP A 338 23.99 -5.25 -5.14
C ASP A 338 24.38 -4.74 -3.74
N ALA A 339 23.67 -5.27 -2.75
CA ALA A 339 23.53 -4.73 -1.42
C ALA A 339 24.77 -4.94 -0.52
N GLY A 340 25.90 -5.40 -1.09
CA GLY A 340 27.14 -5.67 -0.37
C GLY A 340 27.98 -4.43 -0.04
N THR A 341 27.71 -3.28 -0.69
CA THR A 341 28.53 -2.06 -0.57
C THR A 341 27.76 -0.82 -0.12
N VAL A 342 26.49 -0.97 0.29
CA VAL A 342 25.67 0.16 0.75
C VAL A 342 25.78 0.28 2.26
N ASP A 343 25.94 1.52 2.74
CA ASP A 343 25.97 1.80 4.17
C ASP A 343 24.66 1.36 4.86
N PRO A 344 24.72 0.90 6.11
CA PRO A 344 23.52 0.58 6.90
C PRO A 344 22.58 1.78 7.01
N TYR A 345 21.30 1.50 7.18
CA TYR A 345 20.27 2.52 7.43
C TYR A 345 20.59 3.36 8.67
N ASP A 346 20.63 4.69 8.53
CA ASP A 346 20.98 5.63 9.59
C ASP A 346 19.77 5.94 10.50
N LEU A 347 19.57 5.05 11.49
CA LEU A 347 18.54 5.18 12.51
C LEU A 347 18.64 6.48 13.31
N ALA A 348 19.85 7.04 13.49
CA ALA A 348 20.03 8.25 14.29
C ALA A 348 19.56 9.50 13.53
N GLN A 349 19.88 9.58 12.24
CA GLN A 349 19.36 10.62 11.35
C GLN A 349 17.83 10.54 11.26
N GLN A 350 17.26 9.34 11.17
CA GLN A 350 15.81 9.17 11.12
C GLN A 350 15.12 9.67 12.39
N HIS A 351 15.58 9.24 13.57
CA HIS A 351 15.00 9.73 14.83
C HIS A 351 15.13 11.24 14.99
N HIS A 352 16.22 11.85 14.48
CA HIS A 352 16.38 13.30 14.50
C HIS A 352 15.35 14.01 13.62
N ARG A 353 15.04 13.46 12.44
CA ARG A 353 13.99 13.99 11.55
C ARG A 353 12.60 13.87 12.17
N GLU A 354 12.29 12.73 12.77
CA GLU A 354 11.05 12.52 13.51
C GLU A 354 10.89 13.53 14.65
N ALA A 355 11.94 13.73 15.44
CA ALA A 355 11.93 14.69 16.55
C ALA A 355 11.77 16.14 16.06
N SER A 356 12.30 16.46 14.87
CA SER A 356 12.15 17.77 14.23
C SER A 356 10.74 18.01 13.68
N GLY A 357 9.95 16.95 13.54
CA GLY A 357 8.57 17.03 13.07
C GLY A 357 8.48 17.35 11.57
N ARG A 358 7.31 17.86 11.19
CA ARG A 358 6.95 18.12 9.79
C ARG A 358 7.78 19.29 9.20
N PRO A 359 8.41 19.13 8.02
CA PRO A 359 9.05 20.25 7.34
C PRO A 359 8.00 21.26 6.85
N THR A 360 8.33 22.55 6.86
CA THR A 360 7.50 23.64 6.34
C THR A 360 8.34 24.55 5.45
N ASP A 361 7.83 24.92 4.29
CA ASP A 361 8.50 25.83 3.34
C ASP A 361 7.51 26.91 2.85
N PRO A 362 7.21 27.92 3.67
CA PRO A 362 6.31 29.00 3.28
C PRO A 362 6.88 29.87 2.15
N SER A 363 8.20 29.82 1.95
CA SER A 363 8.88 30.57 0.89
C SER A 363 8.81 29.88 -0.48
N GLY A 364 8.53 28.58 -0.49
CA GLY A 364 8.58 27.74 -1.69
C GLY A 364 10.00 27.56 -2.24
N ILE A 365 11.05 27.88 -1.48
CA ILE A 365 12.44 27.77 -1.92
C ILE A 365 12.84 26.31 -2.12
N GLU A 366 12.56 25.44 -1.14
CA GLU A 366 12.88 24.01 -1.24
C GLU A 366 12.12 23.37 -2.41
N ARG A 367 10.86 23.76 -2.60
CA ARG A 367 10.07 23.33 -3.76
C ARG A 367 10.71 23.81 -5.07
N SER A 368 11.10 25.07 -5.14
CA SER A 368 11.71 25.66 -6.34
C SER A 368 13.04 24.99 -6.68
N GLU A 369 13.88 24.74 -5.67
CA GLU A 369 15.13 24.00 -5.82
C GLU A 369 14.89 22.56 -6.24
N TRP A 370 13.89 21.88 -5.67
CA TRP A 370 13.51 20.54 -6.09
C TRP A 370 13.05 20.50 -7.56
N LEU A 371 12.24 21.46 -7.99
CA LEU A 371 11.79 21.56 -9.38
C LEU A 371 12.98 21.78 -10.33
N VAL A 372 13.94 22.63 -9.95
CA VAL A 372 15.16 22.87 -10.73
C VAL A 372 16.04 21.62 -10.80
N THR A 373 16.31 21.00 -9.65
CA THR A 373 17.17 19.80 -9.56
C THR A 373 16.55 18.57 -10.22
N SER A 374 15.22 18.49 -10.23
CA SER A 374 14.47 17.41 -10.88
C SER A 374 14.11 17.73 -12.34
N ALA A 375 14.33 18.95 -12.83
CA ALA A 375 13.84 19.42 -14.13
C ALA A 375 14.27 18.53 -15.31
N SER A 376 15.53 18.07 -15.33
CA SER A 376 16.03 17.20 -16.39
C SER A 376 15.37 15.82 -16.35
N ALA A 377 15.14 15.28 -15.15
CA ALA A 377 14.43 14.02 -14.94
C ALA A 377 12.95 14.15 -15.33
N LEU A 378 12.30 15.26 -14.95
CA LEU A 378 10.92 15.58 -15.33
C LEU A 378 10.77 15.78 -16.84
N ALA A 379 11.68 16.49 -17.50
CA ALA A 379 11.64 16.70 -18.94
C ALA A 379 11.93 15.41 -19.72
N ALA A 380 12.93 14.63 -19.30
CA ALA A 380 13.19 13.30 -19.87
C ALA A 380 11.99 12.38 -19.68
N ARG A 381 11.29 12.52 -18.55
CA ARG A 381 10.07 11.77 -18.24
C ARG A 381 8.91 12.17 -19.14
N GLU A 382 8.63 13.46 -19.28
CA GLU A 382 7.59 13.97 -20.18
C GLU A 382 7.83 13.56 -21.62
N GLU A 383 9.08 13.63 -22.09
CA GLU A 383 9.45 13.22 -23.44
C GLU A 383 9.27 11.72 -23.65
N HIS A 384 9.67 10.91 -22.66
CA HIS A 384 9.40 9.47 -22.68
C HIS A 384 7.90 9.17 -22.71
N LEU A 385 7.09 9.88 -21.92
CA LEU A 385 5.63 9.75 -21.90
C LEU A 385 5.00 10.11 -23.26
N ARG A 386 5.49 11.15 -23.95
CA ARG A 386 4.99 11.54 -25.28
C ARG A 386 5.36 10.54 -26.38
N THR A 387 6.47 9.83 -26.23
CA THR A 387 7.03 8.94 -27.27
C THR A 387 6.62 7.47 -27.09
N THR A 388 6.01 7.13 -25.95
CA THR A 388 5.63 5.74 -25.59
C THR A 388 4.11 5.53 -25.52
N VAL A 389 3.30 6.58 -25.70
CA VAL A 389 1.82 6.55 -25.75
C VAL A 389 1.32 6.57 -27.18
#